data_AF-A0A8J5VAR8-F1
#
_entry.id   AF-A0A8J5VAR8-F1
#
_cell.length_a   1.000
_cell.length_b   1.000
_cell.length_c   1.000
_cell.angle_alpha   90.00
_cell.angle_beta   90.00
_cell.angle_gamma   90.00
#
_symmetry.space_group_name_H-M   'P 1'
#
loop_
_entity.id
_entity.type
_entity.pdbx_description
1 polymer ?
#
loop_
_entity_poly.entity_id
_entity_poly.type
_entity_poly.pdbx_seq_one_letter_code
_entity_poly.pdbx_strand_id
1 'polypeptide(L)'
;MWITLTPRLKKGLEIVEQLENTKFRQLVSHICQGLHSGSDKIFSEDEEEKLMLSLNLKKENLSLLLDTITFVYTQAGFSMVESAEMESFMKSCFGISDDKISIFVNTWTTYSQQIIEVLRRKSVFPNQVNFFSKIS
;
A
#
# COMPACT_ATOMS: atom_id res chain seq x y z
N MET A 1 -4.98 14.81 -9.70
CA MET A 1 -5.63 13.61 -9.12
C MET A 1 -4.60 12.51 -9.09
N TRP A 2 -4.11 12.15 -7.91
CA TRP A 2 -2.96 11.24 -7.73
C TRP A 2 -3.35 9.75 -7.70
N ILE A 3 -4.65 9.46 -7.60
CA ILE A 3 -5.18 8.09 -7.61
C ILE A 3 -6.58 8.04 -8.23
N THR A 4 -6.85 6.99 -9.00
CA THR A 4 -8.16 6.75 -9.62
C THR A 4 -9.01 5.80 -8.76
N LEU A 5 -10.23 6.24 -8.42
CA LEU A 5 -11.21 5.46 -7.64
C LEU A 5 -11.92 4.41 -8.50
N THR A 6 -11.23 3.31 -8.76
CA THR A 6 -11.80 2.14 -9.44
C THR A 6 -12.79 1.38 -8.53
N PRO A 7 -13.71 0.57 -9.10
CA PRO A 7 -14.59 -0.28 -8.29
C PRO A 7 -13.82 -1.23 -7.36
N ARG A 8 -12.65 -1.74 -7.80
CA ARG A 8 -11.78 -2.59 -6.99
C ARG A 8 -11.22 -1.84 -5.79
N LEU A 9 -10.73 -0.60 -5.99
CA LEU A 9 -10.23 0.23 -4.90
C LEU A 9 -11.33 0.54 -3.88
N LYS A 10 -12.53 0.91 -4.34
CA LYS A 10 -13.68 1.16 -3.46
C LYS A 10 -14.02 -0.06 -2.59
N LYS A 11 -14.10 -1.25 -3.19
CA LYS A 11 -14.34 -2.49 -2.45
C LYS A 11 -13.23 -2.79 -1.42
N GLY A 12 -11.98 -2.46 -1.74
CA GLY A 12 -10.88 -2.57 -0.78
C GLY A 12 -11.00 -1.59 0.38
N LEU A 13 -11.43 -0.35 0.11
CA LEU A 13 -11.69 0.65 1.15
C LEU A 13 -12.86 0.27 2.07
N GLU A 14 -13.88 -0.42 1.55
CA GLU A 14 -14.94 -1.01 2.38
C GLU A 14 -14.39 -2.05 3.37
N ILE A 15 -13.40 -2.85 2.96
CA ILE A 15 -12.72 -3.79 3.86
C ILE A 15 -11.89 -3.03 4.89
N VAL A 16 -11.15 -1.99 4.49
CA VAL A 16 -10.36 -1.13 5.39
C VAL A 16 -11.22 -0.56 6.51
N GLU A 17 -12.41 -0.04 6.17
CA GLU A 17 -13.34 0.55 7.14
C GLU A 17 -13.77 -0.45 8.21
N GLN A 18 -13.98 -1.72 7.84
CA GLN A 18 -14.42 -2.77 8.76
C GLN A 18 -13.35 -3.26 9.74
N LEU A 19 -12.07 -2.93 9.50
CA LEU A 19 -10.99 -3.39 10.38
C LEU A 19 -10.98 -2.65 11.71
N GLU A 20 -10.45 -3.27 12.75
CA GLU A 20 -10.09 -2.54 13.97
C GLU A 20 -8.92 -1.59 13.72
N ASN A 21 -8.97 -0.39 14.29
CA ASN A 21 -7.92 0.64 14.09
C ASN A 21 -6.53 0.16 14.51
N THR A 22 -6.42 -0.63 15.57
CA THR A 22 -5.14 -1.19 16.04
C THR A 22 -4.54 -2.15 15.02
N LYS A 23 -5.34 -3.09 14.50
CA LYS A 23 -4.89 -4.07 13.50
C LYS A 23 -4.55 -3.39 12.18
N PHE A 24 -5.38 -2.43 11.75
CA PHE A 24 -5.14 -1.67 10.54
C PHE A 24 -3.83 -0.85 10.61
N ARG A 25 -3.56 -0.20 11.74
CA ARG A 25 -2.31 0.54 11.98
C ARG A 25 -1.08 -0.36 11.90
N GLN A 26 -1.14 -1.55 12.50
CA GLN A 26 -0.06 -2.53 12.42
C GLN A 26 0.19 -2.99 10.99
N LEU A 27 -0.89 -3.32 10.26
CA LEU A 27 -0.83 -3.77 8.87
C LEU A 27 -0.20 -2.70 7.96
N VAL A 28 -0.68 -1.46 8.06
CA VAL A 28 -0.20 -0.31 7.29
C VAL A 28 1.28 -0.04 7.57
N SER A 29 1.70 -0.06 8.84
CA SER A 29 3.12 0.11 9.19
C SER A 29 3.99 -0.98 8.58
N HIS A 30 3.56 -2.24 8.61
CA HIS A 30 4.32 -3.36 8.05
C HIS A 30 4.43 -3.25 6.52
N ILE A 31 3.34 -2.88 5.84
CA ILE A 31 3.35 -2.65 4.38
C ILE A 31 4.33 -1.53 4.01
N CYS A 32 4.29 -0.40 4.71
CA CYS A 32 5.21 0.70 4.44
C CYS A 32 6.67 0.34 4.73
N GLN A 33 6.95 -0.49 5.73
CA GLN A 33 8.29 -1.04 5.98
C GLN A 33 8.76 -1.90 4.81
N GLY A 34 7.90 -2.79 4.29
CA GLY A 34 8.21 -3.60 3.10
C GLY A 34 8.47 -2.75 1.85
N LEU A 35 7.65 -1.71 1.62
CA LEU A 35 7.82 -0.77 0.51
C LEU A 35 9.12 0.02 0.60
N HIS A 36 9.44 0.57 1.78
CA HIS A 36 10.73 1.21 2.05
C HIS A 36 11.91 0.25 1.83
N SER A 37 11.78 -1.02 2.24
CA SER A 37 12.85 -2.01 2.05
C SER A 37 13.03 -2.42 0.58
N GLY A 38 12.08 -2.05 -0.29
CA GLY A 38 12.08 -2.45 -1.70
C GLY A 38 11.73 -3.92 -1.92
N SER A 39 11.15 -4.60 -0.92
CA SER A 39 10.79 -6.01 -0.99
C SER A 39 9.77 -6.27 -2.11
N ASP A 40 10.01 -7.30 -2.92
CA ASP A 40 9.06 -7.70 -3.99
C ASP A 40 7.86 -8.48 -3.45
N LYS A 41 8.01 -9.10 -2.27
CA LYS A 41 6.94 -9.76 -1.52
C LYS A 41 7.01 -9.28 -0.07
N ILE A 42 5.94 -8.60 0.39
CA ILE A 42 5.88 -8.00 1.74
C ILE A 42 5.55 -9.06 2.79
N PHE A 43 4.66 -9.99 2.47
CA PHE A 43 4.23 -11.07 3.36
C PHE A 43 4.53 -12.43 2.75
N SER A 44 5.08 -13.34 3.54
CA SER A 44 5.16 -14.76 3.21
C SER A 44 3.77 -15.43 3.24
N GLU A 45 3.66 -16.64 2.69
CA GLU A 45 2.40 -17.41 2.70
C GLU A 45 1.93 -17.68 4.14
N ASP A 46 2.84 -18.09 5.02
CA ASP A 46 2.55 -18.30 6.44
C ASP A 46 2.06 -17.02 7.15
N GLU A 47 2.60 -15.85 6.78
CA GLU A 47 2.15 -14.57 7.32
C GLU A 47 0.75 -14.20 6.79
N GLU A 48 0.48 -14.42 5.51
CA GLU A 48 -0.85 -14.22 4.94
C GLU A 48 -1.89 -15.13 5.61
N GLU A 49 -1.56 -16.39 5.90
CA GLU A 49 -2.44 -17.30 6.65
C GLU A 49 -2.76 -16.77 8.05
N LYS A 50 -1.75 -16.31 8.79
CA LYS A 50 -1.93 -15.71 10.12
C LYS A 50 -2.75 -14.42 10.05
N LEU A 51 -2.56 -13.60 9.00
CA LEU A 51 -3.33 -12.39 8.78
C LEU A 51 -4.80 -12.70 8.49
N MET A 52 -5.10 -13.71 7.65
CA MET A 52 -6.47 -14.15 7.40
C MET A 52 -7.20 -14.49 8.70
N LEU A 53 -6.55 -15.24 9.58
CA LEU A 53 -7.11 -15.61 10.89
C LEU A 53 -7.28 -14.39 11.81
N SER A 54 -6.25 -13.54 11.92
CA SER A 54 -6.26 -12.37 12.81
C SER A 54 -7.28 -11.30 12.39
N LEU A 55 -7.46 -11.11 11.08
CA LEU A 55 -8.38 -10.14 10.50
C LEU A 55 -9.77 -10.74 10.22
N ASN A 56 -9.94 -12.06 10.41
CA ASN A 56 -11.14 -12.80 10.04
C ASN A 56 -11.56 -12.58 8.56
N LEU A 57 -10.58 -12.66 7.66
CA LEU A 57 -10.77 -12.44 6.23
C LEU A 57 -10.54 -13.72 5.44
N LYS A 58 -11.35 -13.91 4.40
CA LYS A 58 -11.07 -14.89 3.35
C LYS A 58 -9.89 -14.43 2.49
N LYS A 59 -9.20 -15.38 1.85
CA LYS A 59 -8.04 -15.13 0.99
C LYS A 59 -8.24 -14.01 -0.03
N GLU A 60 -9.36 -13.99 -0.73
CA GLU A 60 -9.68 -12.96 -1.73
C GLU A 60 -9.79 -11.56 -1.12
N ASN A 61 -10.38 -11.45 0.07
CA ASN A 61 -10.52 -10.17 0.77
C ASN A 61 -9.19 -9.72 1.37
N LEU A 62 -8.36 -10.66 1.87
CA LEU A 62 -7.01 -10.33 2.31
C LEU A 62 -6.17 -9.80 1.14
N SER A 63 -6.13 -10.52 0.01
CA SER A 63 -5.40 -10.08 -1.18
C SER A 63 -5.88 -8.69 -1.64
N LEU A 64 -7.20 -8.47 -1.70
CA LEU A 64 -7.74 -7.16 -2.06
C LEU A 64 -7.35 -6.06 -1.07
N LEU A 65 -7.35 -6.33 0.23
CA LEU A 65 -6.94 -5.40 1.27
C LEU A 65 -5.45 -5.01 1.12
N LEU A 66 -4.58 -6.03 0.98
CA LEU A 66 -3.15 -5.82 0.83
C LEU A 66 -2.83 -5.03 -0.45
N ASP A 67 -3.46 -5.39 -1.57
CA ASP A 67 -3.35 -4.66 -2.83
C ASP A 67 -3.80 -3.21 -2.67
N THR A 68 -4.91 -2.98 -1.96
CA THR A 68 -5.49 -1.65 -1.78
C THR A 68 -4.56 -0.72 -1.01
N ILE A 69 -4.05 -1.17 0.13
CA ILE A 69 -3.13 -0.37 0.96
C ILE A 69 -1.83 -0.12 0.19
N THR A 70 -1.27 -1.16 -0.43
CA THR A 70 -0.03 -1.07 -1.21
C THR A 70 -0.20 -0.11 -2.39
N PHE A 71 -1.31 -0.19 -3.11
CA PHE A 71 -1.61 0.66 -4.25
C PHE A 71 -1.74 2.13 -3.84
N VAL A 72 -2.45 2.43 -2.73
CA VAL A 72 -2.58 3.79 -2.21
C VAL A 72 -1.20 4.42 -1.96
N TYR A 73 -0.31 3.73 -1.24
CA TYR A 73 1.03 4.27 -0.96
C TYR A 73 1.92 4.35 -2.20
N THR A 74 1.81 3.37 -3.10
CA THR A 74 2.56 3.36 -4.34
C THR A 74 2.17 4.54 -5.24
N GLN A 75 0.87 4.82 -5.38
CA GLN A 75 0.37 5.95 -6.17
C GLN A 75 0.75 7.30 -5.54
N ALA A 76 0.63 7.42 -4.21
CA ALA A 76 1.08 8.61 -3.48
C ALA A 76 2.58 8.87 -3.69
N GLY A 77 3.41 7.82 -3.66
CA GLY A 77 4.84 7.92 -3.91
C GLY A 77 5.20 8.25 -5.36
N PHE A 78 4.54 7.64 -6.35
CA PHE A 78 4.76 7.99 -7.76
C PHE A 78 4.36 9.43 -8.08
N SER A 79 3.28 9.91 -7.48
CA SER A 79 2.80 11.28 -7.65
C SER A 79 3.47 12.28 -6.69
N MET A 80 4.37 11.82 -5.81
CA MET A 80 5.06 12.62 -4.78
C MET A 80 4.09 13.49 -3.95
N VAL A 81 2.96 12.90 -3.55
CA VAL A 81 1.86 13.60 -2.86
C VAL A 81 2.29 14.05 -1.46
N GLU A 82 1.97 15.28 -1.09
CA GLU A 82 2.17 15.78 0.27
C GLU A 82 1.10 15.26 1.25
N SER A 83 1.44 15.09 2.53
CA SER A 83 0.51 14.55 3.54
C SER A 83 -0.81 15.32 3.63
N ALA A 84 -0.78 16.65 3.51
CA ALA A 84 -1.98 17.48 3.54
C ALA A 84 -2.88 17.27 2.30
N GLU A 85 -2.29 17.13 1.12
CA GLU A 85 -3.04 16.81 -0.10
C GLU A 85 -3.66 15.41 -0.01
N MET A 86 -2.89 14.43 0.48
CA MET A 86 -3.36 13.06 0.71
C MET A 86 -4.57 13.05 1.65
N GLU A 87 -4.48 13.74 2.79
CA GLU A 87 -5.55 13.84 3.77
C GLU A 87 -6.82 14.47 3.17
N SER A 88 -6.67 15.64 2.53
CA SER A 88 -7.80 16.37 1.92
C SER A 88 -8.50 15.54 0.85
N PHE A 89 -7.73 14.83 0.02
CA PHE A 89 -8.27 13.96 -1.01
C PHE A 89 -9.02 12.75 -0.41
N MET A 90 -8.42 12.08 0.57
CA MET A 90 -9.04 10.91 1.22
C MET A 90 -10.36 11.28 1.90
N LYS A 91 -10.38 12.39 2.64
CA LYS A 91 -11.61 12.91 3.30
C LYS A 91 -12.73 13.17 2.30
N SER A 92 -12.37 13.67 1.12
CA SER A 92 -13.35 14.00 0.08
C SER A 92 -13.84 12.80 -0.72
N CYS A 93 -13.03 11.74 -0.84
CA CYS A 93 -13.25 10.73 -1.88
C CYS A 93 -13.27 9.27 -1.42
N PHE A 94 -12.69 8.91 -0.26
CA PHE A 94 -12.52 7.49 0.12
C PHE A 94 -13.73 6.91 0.85
N GLY A 95 -14.55 7.73 1.51
CA GLY A 95 -15.72 7.24 2.25
C GLY A 95 -15.37 6.32 3.42
N ILE A 96 -14.18 6.50 4.02
CA ILE A 96 -13.72 5.81 5.23
C ILE A 96 -13.63 6.83 6.37
N SER A 97 -13.65 6.37 7.61
CA SER A 97 -13.61 7.23 8.80
C SER A 97 -12.31 8.01 8.95
N ASP A 98 -12.38 9.17 9.62
CA ASP A 98 -11.23 10.04 9.88
C ASP A 98 -10.09 9.34 10.64
N ASP A 99 -10.41 8.34 11.48
CA ASP A 99 -9.42 7.51 12.14
C ASP A 99 -8.58 6.69 11.13
N LYS A 100 -9.22 6.12 10.09
CA LYS A 100 -8.53 5.39 9.03
C LYS A 100 -7.65 6.32 8.21
N ILE A 101 -8.18 7.49 7.86
CA ILE A 101 -7.44 8.52 7.13
C ILE A 101 -6.23 8.95 7.94
N SER A 102 -6.39 9.20 9.24
CA SER A 102 -5.29 9.57 10.14
C SER A 102 -4.22 8.49 10.20
N ILE A 103 -4.60 7.21 10.21
CA ILE A 103 -3.63 6.10 10.13
C ILE A 103 -2.84 6.17 8.82
N PHE A 104 -3.52 6.32 7.67
CA PHE A 104 -2.87 6.42 6.38
C PHE A 104 -1.87 7.58 6.32
N VAL A 105 -2.31 8.78 6.71
CA VAL A 105 -1.57 10.04 6.61
C VAL A 105 -0.40 10.08 7.60
N ASN A 106 -0.57 9.61 8.83
CA ASN A 106 0.52 9.56 9.80
C ASN A 106 1.63 8.59 9.37
N THR A 107 1.26 7.43 8.83
CA THR A 107 2.23 6.50 8.26
C THR A 107 2.88 7.08 7.01
N TRP A 108 2.14 7.76 6.13
CA TRP A 108 2.73 8.43 4.97
C TRP A 108 3.78 9.46 5.37
N THR A 109 3.45 10.31 6.35
CA THR A 109 4.37 11.31 6.90
C THR A 109 5.67 10.69 7.43
N THR A 110 5.59 9.46 7.94
CA THR A 110 6.75 8.74 8.49
C THR A 110 7.65 8.12 7.41
N TYR A 111 7.08 7.56 6.33
CA TYR A 111 7.79 6.72 5.37
C TYR A 111 7.90 7.29 3.95
N SER A 112 7.27 8.43 3.66
CA SER A 112 7.13 8.97 2.29
C SER A 112 8.45 9.17 1.58
N GLN A 113 9.44 9.78 2.25
CA GLN A 113 10.75 10.06 1.66
C GLN A 113 11.42 8.77 1.18
N GLN A 114 11.47 7.73 2.03
CA GLN A 114 12.13 6.48 1.70
C GLN A 114 11.37 5.70 0.61
N ILE A 115 10.03 5.68 0.68
CA ILE A 115 9.21 5.03 -0.35
C ILE A 115 9.43 5.70 -1.72
N ILE A 116 9.44 7.04 -1.77
CA ILE A 116 9.68 7.81 -3.00
C ILE A 116 11.07 7.49 -3.58
N GLU A 117 12.11 7.44 -2.73
CA GLU A 117 13.47 7.09 -3.16
C GLU A 117 13.56 5.68 -3.75
N VAL A 118 12.93 4.70 -3.11
CA VAL A 118 12.90 3.31 -3.57
C VAL A 118 12.19 3.20 -4.91
N LEU A 119 11.01 3.82 -5.04
CA LEU A 119 10.26 3.85 -6.30
C LEU A 119 11.07 4.51 -7.41
N ARG A 120 11.73 5.65 -7.12
CA ARG A 120 12.59 6.33 -8.10
C ARG A 120 13.72 5.43 -8.58
N ARG A 121 14.40 4.70 -7.67
CA ARG A 121 15.46 3.74 -8.06
C ARG A 121 14.91 2.63 -8.95
N LYS A 122 13.75 2.05 -8.60
CA LYS A 122 13.09 0.99 -9.40
C LYS A 122 12.63 1.50 -10.78
N SER A 123 12.22 2.77 -10.91
CA SER A 123 11.83 3.38 -12.19
C SER A 123 13.01 3.77 -13.07
N VAL A 124 14.15 4.16 -12.48
CA VAL A 124 15.37 4.54 -13.22
C VAL A 124 16.14 3.30 -13.70
N PHE A 125 16.07 2.20 -12.94
CA PHE A 125 16.60 0.90 -13.33
C PHE A 125 15.46 -0.10 -13.48
N PRO A 126 14.66 -0.03 -14.57
CA PRO A 126 13.83 -1.17 -14.93
C PRO A 126 14.82 -2.30 -15.17
N ASN A 127 14.74 -3.37 -14.35
CA ASN A 127 15.62 -4.53 -14.39
C ASN A 127 16.33 -4.66 -15.74
N GLN A 128 17.65 -4.49 -15.77
CA GLN A 128 18.44 -5.04 -16.88
C GLN A 128 18.27 -6.56 -16.79
N VAL A 129 17.16 -7.06 -17.33
CA VAL A 129 17.09 -8.41 -17.86
C VAL A 129 18.18 -8.43 -18.93
N ASN A 130 19.36 -8.87 -18.51
CA ASN A 130 20.41 -9.31 -19.40
C ASN A 130 19.83 -10.45 -20.23
N PHE A 131 19.17 -10.09 -21.32
CA PHE A 131 19.10 -10.91 -22.53
C PHE A 131 20.52 -10.97 -23.11
N PHE A 132 21.43 -11.66 -22.42
CA PHE A 132 22.53 -12.31 -23.13
C PHE A 132 21.97 -13.61 -23.67
N SER A 133 21.42 -13.44 -24.87
CA SER A 133 21.34 -14.44 -25.92
C SER A 133 22.38 -15.55 -25.78
N LYS A 134 21.89 -16.78 -25.94
CA LYS A 134 22.55 -17.83 -26.73
C LYS A 134 23.66 -17.26 -27.60
N ILE A 135 24.89 -17.73 -27.39
CA ILE A 135 25.88 -18.19 -28.38
C ILE A 135 27.21 -18.29 -27.63
N SER A 136 27.60 -19.51 -27.28
CA SER A 136 28.91 -20.13 -27.51
C SER A 136 28.86 -21.56 -26.98
#